data_AF-A0A2G6NXB7-F1
#
_entry.id   AF-A0A2G6NXB7-F1
#
_cell.length_a   1.000
_cell.length_b   1.000
_cell.length_c   1.000
_cell.angle_alpha   90.00
_cell.angle_beta   90.00
_cell.angle_gamma   90.00
#
_symmetry.space_group_name_H-M   'P 1'
#
loop_
_entity.id
_entity.type
_entity.pdbx_description
1 polymer ?
#
loop_
_entity_poly.entity_id
_entity_poly.type
_entity_poly.pdbx_seq_one_letter_code
_entity_poly.pdbx_strand_id
1 'polypeptide(L)'
;QKIAKIAIDHINDGMTLFLDSSTTVYTLALELKNFNNLKIITNGLKTAIALSEYPGIKVYCTGGFLKDNHKSLIGVSALEFISRYHADISFLSCRGFNRDIGATDSSEEEYYIKNKFIANSNKVILLFDSSKMDQNFMCKLGTAQSFNHIITENKGLNIELNKLTKQANL
;
A
#
# COMPACT_ATOMS: atom_id res chain seq x y z
N GLN A 1 -10.38 8.41 -7.14
CA GLN A 1 -11.67 7.72 -7.35
C GLN A 1 -11.60 6.63 -8.41
N LYS A 2 -11.19 6.90 -9.66
CA LYS A 2 -11.11 5.84 -10.71
C LYS A 2 -10.23 4.64 -10.32
N ILE A 3 -9.03 4.91 -9.79
CA ILE A 3 -8.11 3.87 -9.30
C ILE A 3 -8.75 3.04 -8.18
N ALA A 4 -9.34 3.71 -7.18
CA ALA A 4 -10.01 3.06 -6.06
C ALA A 4 -11.14 2.11 -6.51
N LYS A 5 -11.96 2.53 -7.49
CA LYS A 5 -13.03 1.71 -8.07
C LYS A 5 -12.54 0.43 -8.76
N ILE A 6 -11.30 0.41 -9.26
CA ILE A 6 -10.72 -0.80 -9.86
C ILE A 6 -10.09 -1.65 -8.75
N ALA A 7 -9.41 -1.01 -7.80
CA ALA A 7 -8.73 -1.70 -6.72
C ALA A 7 -9.69 -2.43 -5.76
N ILE A 8 -10.91 -1.92 -5.58
CA ILE A 8 -11.92 -2.49 -4.68
C ILE A 8 -12.38 -3.89 -5.11
N ASP A 9 -12.31 -4.21 -6.42
CA ASP A 9 -12.70 -5.51 -6.98
C ASP A 9 -11.78 -6.65 -6.50
N HIS A 10 -10.63 -6.32 -5.89
CA HIS A 10 -9.71 -7.29 -5.31
C HIS A 10 -9.99 -7.60 -3.83
N ILE A 11 -10.92 -6.89 -3.19
CA ILE A 11 -11.18 -6.98 -1.75
C ILE A 11 -12.43 -7.84 -1.53
N ASN A 12 -12.36 -8.72 -0.52
CA ASN A 12 -13.50 -9.48 -0.03
C ASN A 12 -13.65 -9.27 1.48
N ASP A 13 -14.85 -9.50 1.99
CA ASP A 13 -15.12 -9.50 3.44
C ASP A 13 -14.18 -10.47 4.19
N GLY A 14 -13.82 -10.10 5.42
CA GLY A 14 -12.94 -10.90 6.28
C GLY A 14 -11.43 -10.77 6.01
N MET A 15 -11.02 -10.07 4.94
CA MET A 15 -9.61 -9.89 4.61
C MET A 15 -8.84 -9.02 5.60
N THR A 16 -7.54 -9.31 5.71
CA THR A 16 -6.56 -8.44 6.36
C THR A 16 -5.80 -7.64 5.31
N LEU A 17 -5.87 -6.32 5.39
CA LEU A 17 -5.24 -5.42 4.42
C LEU A 17 -4.18 -4.54 5.08
N PHE A 18 -3.07 -4.34 4.36
CA PHE A 18 -2.13 -3.26 4.64
C PHE A 18 -2.41 -2.09 3.71
N LEU A 19 -2.56 -0.89 4.27
CA LEU A 19 -2.79 0.35 3.53
C LEU A 19 -1.70 1.36 3.88
N ASP A 20 -0.96 1.85 2.88
CA ASP A 20 0.03 2.91 3.13
C ASP A 20 -0.60 4.28 3.41
N SER A 21 0.24 5.26 3.73
CA SER A 21 -0.14 6.63 4.08
C SER A 21 -0.48 7.51 2.87
N SER A 22 -0.51 6.97 1.65
CA SER A 22 -0.66 7.77 0.44
C SER A 22 -2.09 8.27 0.21
N THR A 23 -2.23 9.37 -0.53
CA THR A 23 -3.55 9.93 -0.89
C THR A 23 -4.35 9.02 -1.81
N THR A 24 -3.67 8.26 -2.68
CA THR A 24 -4.32 7.30 -3.58
C THR A 24 -4.92 6.14 -2.79
N VAL A 25 -4.18 5.58 -1.83
CA VAL A 25 -4.66 4.51 -0.96
C VAL A 25 -5.70 5.02 0.05
N TYR A 26 -5.54 6.23 0.58
CA TYR A 26 -6.58 6.89 1.36
C TYR A 26 -7.90 6.99 0.60
N THR A 27 -7.86 7.31 -0.70
CA THR A 27 -9.06 7.35 -1.53
C THR A 27 -9.71 5.96 -1.68
N LEU A 28 -8.93 4.88 -1.73
CA LEU A 28 -9.46 3.52 -1.68
C LEU A 28 -10.10 3.21 -0.32
N ALA A 29 -9.47 3.62 0.78
CA ALA A 29 -9.98 3.39 2.12
C ALA A 29 -11.42 3.93 2.31
N LEU A 30 -11.73 5.10 1.75
CA LEU A 30 -13.07 5.69 1.83
C LEU A 30 -14.16 4.87 1.12
N GLU A 31 -13.79 3.99 0.19
CA GLU A 31 -14.74 3.12 -0.51
C GLU A 31 -15.05 1.83 0.28
N LEU A 32 -14.33 1.56 1.38
CA LEU A 32 -14.44 0.30 2.14
C LEU A 32 -15.68 0.21 3.05
N LYS A 33 -16.50 1.26 3.12
CA LYS A 33 -17.65 1.38 4.04
C LYS A 33 -18.67 0.22 3.97
N ASN A 34 -18.75 -0.47 2.85
CA ASN A 34 -19.72 -1.54 2.62
C ASN A 34 -19.16 -2.95 2.89
N PHE A 35 -17.89 -3.06 3.26
CA PHE A 35 -17.26 -4.32 3.60
C PHE A 35 -17.38 -4.63 5.07
N ASN A 36 -17.40 -5.93 5.39
CA ASN A 36 -17.53 -6.43 6.74
C ASN A 36 -16.32 -7.28 7.13
N ASN A 37 -16.05 -7.28 8.44
CA ASN A 37 -14.98 -8.06 9.07
C ASN A 37 -13.58 -7.79 8.50
N LEU A 38 -13.34 -6.60 7.93
CA LEU A 38 -12.01 -6.23 7.47
C LEU A 38 -11.09 -5.91 8.66
N LYS A 39 -9.84 -6.32 8.55
CA LYS A 39 -8.77 -5.93 9.47
C LYS A 39 -7.77 -5.08 8.71
N ILE A 40 -7.63 -3.82 9.10
CA ILE A 40 -6.77 -2.87 8.39
C ILE A 40 -5.59 -2.53 9.27
N ILE A 41 -4.38 -2.72 8.77
CA ILE A 41 -3.17 -2.17 9.37
C ILE A 41 -2.69 -1.03 8.46
N THR A 42 -2.50 0.15 9.03
CA THR A 42 -2.06 1.32 8.26
C THR A 42 -1.07 2.17 9.04
N ASN A 43 -0.09 2.70 8.32
CA ASN A 43 0.78 3.75 8.83
C ASN A 43 0.22 5.15 8.55
N GLY A 44 -0.88 5.28 7.81
CA GLY A 44 -1.53 6.56 7.53
C GLY A 44 -2.50 6.95 8.65
N LEU A 45 -2.19 8.00 9.42
CA LEU A 45 -3.07 8.45 10.50
C LEU A 45 -4.43 8.93 9.97
N LYS A 46 -4.45 9.61 8.80
CA LYS A 46 -5.69 10.01 8.13
C LYS A 46 -6.55 8.81 7.73
N THR A 47 -5.92 7.76 7.19
CA THR A 47 -6.58 6.51 6.81
C THR A 47 -7.17 5.82 8.04
N ALA A 48 -6.41 5.76 9.14
CA ALA A 48 -6.87 5.13 10.36
C ALA A 48 -8.11 5.80 10.94
N ILE A 49 -8.09 7.15 11.05
CA ILE A 49 -9.22 7.92 11.58
C ILE A 49 -10.45 7.78 10.68
N ALA A 50 -10.29 7.81 9.36
CA ALA A 50 -11.44 7.67 8.47
C ALA A 50 -12.11 6.29 8.59
N LEU A 51 -11.30 5.24 8.73
CA LEU A 51 -11.80 3.86 8.81
C LEU A 51 -12.31 3.48 10.20
N SER A 52 -11.90 4.17 11.28
CA SER A 52 -12.41 3.89 12.62
C SER A 52 -13.91 4.18 12.76
N GLU A 53 -14.46 5.00 11.88
CA GLU A 53 -15.89 5.31 11.82
C GLU A 53 -16.72 4.20 11.13
N TYR A 54 -16.07 3.18 10.55
CA TYR A 54 -16.77 2.12 9.80
C TYR A 54 -16.95 0.88 10.69
N PRO A 55 -18.19 0.51 11.08
CA PRO A 55 -18.43 -0.52 12.09
C PRO A 55 -17.99 -1.92 11.67
N GLY A 56 -17.91 -2.20 10.36
CA GLY A 56 -17.43 -3.47 9.80
C GLY A 56 -15.90 -3.60 9.72
N ILE A 57 -15.15 -2.60 10.18
CA ILE A 57 -13.70 -2.51 9.99
C ILE A 57 -12.98 -2.36 11.33
N LYS A 58 -12.03 -3.26 11.58
CA LYS A 58 -11.10 -3.16 12.70
C LYS A 58 -9.79 -2.54 12.22
N VAL A 59 -9.43 -1.39 12.78
CA VAL A 59 -8.25 -0.62 12.38
C VAL A 59 -7.13 -0.77 13.41
N TYR A 60 -5.92 -0.99 12.91
CA TYR A 60 -4.67 -1.04 13.66
C TYR A 60 -3.72 0.01 13.11
N CYS A 61 -3.35 0.99 13.92
CA CYS A 61 -2.30 1.94 13.60
C CYS A 61 -0.93 1.32 13.89
N THR A 62 0.04 1.48 13.00
CA THR A 62 1.40 0.94 13.23
C THR A 62 2.10 1.54 14.44
N GLY A 63 1.68 2.73 14.89
CA GLY A 63 2.38 3.51 15.91
C GLY A 63 3.75 3.99 15.42
N GLY A 64 4.56 4.53 16.33
CA GLY A 64 5.86 5.13 16.01
C GLY A 64 5.81 6.66 15.97
N PHE A 65 6.70 7.27 15.18
CA PHE A 65 6.83 8.72 15.05
C PHE A 65 5.92 9.26 13.93
N LEU A 66 5.18 10.34 14.22
CA LEU A 66 4.32 10.99 13.24
C LEU A 66 5.12 11.97 12.38
N LYS A 67 5.27 11.67 11.09
CA LYS A 67 5.91 12.56 10.10
C LYS A 67 4.93 13.62 9.60
N ASP A 68 5.34 14.89 9.68
CA ASP A 68 4.42 16.02 9.56
C ASP A 68 3.73 16.17 8.19
N ASN A 69 4.46 15.99 7.10
CA ASN A 69 3.96 16.30 5.75
C ASN A 69 2.90 15.31 5.23
N HIS A 70 3.02 14.03 5.60
CA HIS A 70 2.15 12.97 5.10
C HIS A 70 1.19 12.43 6.16
N LYS A 71 1.34 12.88 7.41
CA LYS A 71 0.64 12.32 8.59
C LYS A 71 0.77 10.80 8.61
N SER A 72 2.01 10.35 8.38
CA SER A 72 2.40 8.96 8.37
C SER A 72 3.18 8.60 9.62
N LEU A 73 2.96 7.38 10.10
CA LEU A 73 3.61 6.80 11.27
C LEU A 73 4.82 5.99 10.79
N ILE A 74 6.00 6.34 11.29
CA ILE A 74 7.28 5.78 10.82
C ILE A 74 8.18 5.40 12.01
N GLY A 75 9.35 4.84 11.70
CA GLY A 75 10.38 4.50 12.67
C GLY A 75 10.34 3.04 13.12
N VAL A 76 11.31 2.66 13.97
CA VAL A 76 11.56 1.26 14.36
C VAL A 76 10.33 0.61 14.99
N SER A 77 9.64 1.30 15.91
CA SER A 77 8.43 0.75 16.54
C SER A 77 7.31 0.46 15.54
N ALA A 78 7.19 1.26 14.48
CA ALA A 78 6.23 0.99 13.40
C ALA A 78 6.62 -0.29 12.64
N LEU A 79 7.91 -0.47 12.32
CA LEU A 79 8.42 -1.64 11.62
C LEU A 79 8.28 -2.92 12.45
N GLU A 80 8.57 -2.85 13.75
CA GLU A 80 8.35 -3.95 14.70
C GLU A 80 6.87 -4.30 14.81
N PHE A 81 6.00 -3.28 14.89
CA PHE A 81 4.56 -3.49 14.89
C PHE A 81 4.13 -4.28 13.65
N ILE A 82 4.50 -3.82 12.45
CA ILE A 82 4.15 -4.44 11.17
C ILE A 82 4.66 -5.88 11.10
N SER A 83 5.85 -6.16 11.67
CA SER A 83 6.47 -7.50 11.66
C SER A 83 5.60 -8.59 12.26
N ARG A 84 4.66 -8.24 13.15
CA ARG A 84 3.79 -9.19 13.85
C ARG A 84 2.54 -9.58 13.05
N TYR A 85 2.30 -8.94 11.92
CA TYR A 85 1.11 -9.13 11.11
C TYR A 85 1.47 -9.59 9.70
N HIS A 86 0.54 -10.32 9.11
CA HIS A 86 0.57 -10.74 7.71
C HIS A 86 -0.75 -10.36 7.05
N ALA A 87 -0.70 -9.81 5.85
CA ALA A 87 -1.88 -9.35 5.13
C ALA A 87 -2.20 -10.23 3.91
N ASP A 88 -3.48 -10.33 3.60
CA ASP A 88 -3.95 -10.91 2.34
C ASP A 88 -3.51 -10.02 1.17
N ILE A 89 -3.68 -8.70 1.32
CA ILE A 89 -3.31 -7.72 0.29
C ILE A 89 -2.69 -6.48 0.93
N SER A 90 -1.54 -6.06 0.40
CA SER A 90 -1.02 -4.70 0.56
C SER A 90 -1.47 -3.81 -0.59
N PHE A 91 -2.09 -2.67 -0.29
CA PHE A 91 -2.29 -1.58 -1.23
C PHE A 91 -1.31 -0.45 -0.92
N LEU A 92 -0.44 -0.16 -1.89
CA LEU A 92 0.65 0.81 -1.75
C LEU A 92 0.59 1.81 -2.91
N SER A 93 1.16 2.99 -2.72
CA SER A 93 1.47 3.91 -3.80
C SER A 93 2.97 4.21 -3.87
N CYS A 94 3.40 4.85 -4.95
CA CYS A 94 4.76 5.30 -5.15
C CYS A 94 4.81 6.79 -5.51
N ARG A 95 6.01 7.37 -5.52
CA ARG A 95 6.23 8.74 -6.02
C ARG A 95 6.47 8.76 -7.53
N GLY A 96 7.16 7.74 -8.06
CA GLY A 96 7.37 7.54 -9.48
C GLY A 96 7.34 6.06 -9.86
N PHE A 97 7.06 5.78 -11.13
CA PHE A 97 7.13 4.45 -11.71
C PHE A 97 7.77 4.51 -13.09
N ASN A 98 8.86 3.78 -13.27
CA ASN A 98 9.52 3.61 -14.56
C ASN A 98 9.48 2.11 -14.95
N ARG A 99 9.26 1.78 -16.22
CA ARG A 99 9.08 0.38 -16.65
C ARG A 99 10.33 -0.48 -16.43
N ASP A 100 11.51 0.10 -16.60
CA ASP A 100 12.78 -0.61 -16.49
C ASP A 100 13.27 -0.68 -15.03
N ILE A 101 13.01 0.38 -14.26
CA ILE A 101 13.50 0.51 -12.88
C ILE A 101 12.48 0.00 -11.86
N GLY A 102 11.19 0.25 -12.09
CA GLY A 102 10.07 -0.05 -11.20
C GLY A 102 9.59 1.13 -10.37
N ALA A 103 8.95 0.83 -9.24
CA ALA A 103 8.38 1.81 -8.34
C ALA A 103 9.46 2.47 -7.47
N THR A 104 9.41 3.80 -7.35
CA THR A 104 10.34 4.59 -6.55
C THR A 104 9.63 5.56 -5.61
N ASP A 105 10.29 5.91 -4.51
CA ASP A 105 9.83 6.84 -3.49
C ASP A 105 10.91 7.90 -3.20
N SER A 106 10.49 9.06 -2.69
CA SER A 106 11.40 10.14 -2.27
C SER A 106 11.76 10.10 -0.79
N SER A 107 11.06 9.28 0.02
CA SER A 107 11.29 9.17 1.46
C SER A 107 11.87 7.81 1.83
N GLU A 108 13.01 7.83 2.52
CA GLU A 108 13.64 6.61 3.02
C GLU A 108 12.78 5.93 4.11
N GLU A 109 12.13 6.73 4.95
CA GLU A 109 11.30 6.20 6.04
C GLU A 109 10.03 5.52 5.51
N GLU A 110 9.38 6.10 4.50
CA GLU A 110 8.27 5.44 3.80
C GLU A 110 8.75 4.20 3.03
N TYR A 111 9.96 4.24 2.47
CA TYR A 111 10.56 3.08 1.83
C TYR A 111 10.65 1.90 2.81
N TYR A 112 11.09 2.10 4.05
CA TYR A 112 11.17 1.02 5.03
C TYR A 112 9.78 0.46 5.40
N ILE A 113 8.79 1.32 5.64
CA ILE A 113 7.40 0.88 5.93
C ILE A 113 6.85 0.07 4.76
N LYS A 114 6.92 0.61 3.55
CA LYS A 114 6.35 -0.03 2.35
C LYS A 114 7.04 -1.35 2.04
N ASN A 115 8.37 -1.44 2.16
CA ASN A 115 9.06 -2.72 2.01
C ASN A 115 8.62 -3.75 3.05
N LYS A 116 8.37 -3.31 4.29
CA LYS A 116 7.87 -4.23 5.31
C LYS A 116 6.45 -4.72 4.97
N PHE A 117 5.60 -3.85 4.45
CA PHE A 117 4.30 -4.26 3.92
C PHE A 117 4.43 -5.25 2.75
N ILE A 118 5.31 -4.98 1.79
CA ILE A 118 5.58 -5.88 0.64
C ILE A 118 6.01 -7.27 1.10
N ALA A 119 6.91 -7.34 2.10
CA ALA A 119 7.45 -8.59 2.62
C ALA A 119 6.41 -9.42 3.40
N ASN A 120 5.47 -8.75 4.07
CA ASN A 120 4.48 -9.37 4.96
C ASN A 120 3.09 -9.49 4.30
N SER A 121 3.02 -9.68 2.98
CA SER A 121 1.73 -9.78 2.26
C SER A 121 1.70 -10.89 1.22
N ASN A 122 0.57 -11.58 1.11
CA ASN A 122 0.31 -12.58 0.06
C ASN A 122 0.27 -11.93 -1.33
N LYS A 123 -0.47 -10.83 -1.48
CA LYS A 123 -0.52 -10.01 -2.70
C LYS A 123 -0.13 -8.58 -2.42
N VAL A 124 0.50 -7.93 -3.40
CA VAL A 124 0.82 -6.50 -3.34
C VAL A 124 0.25 -5.83 -4.59
N ILE A 125 -0.56 -4.81 -4.40
CA ILE A 125 -1.19 -4.02 -5.45
C ILE A 125 -0.67 -2.59 -5.36
N LEU A 126 -0.01 -2.14 -6.42
CA LEU A 126 0.52 -0.80 -6.54
C LEU A 126 -0.50 0.10 -7.23
N LEU A 127 -0.86 1.21 -6.58
CA LEU A 127 -1.84 2.17 -7.02
C LEU A 127 -1.14 3.50 -7.29
N PHE A 128 -1.22 4.02 -8.51
CA PHE A 128 -0.68 5.34 -8.82
C PHE A 128 -1.36 5.96 -10.03
N ASP A 129 -1.35 7.29 -10.11
CA ASP A 129 -1.90 7.98 -11.28
C ASP A 129 -0.89 8.07 -12.42
N SER A 130 -1.36 8.08 -13.67
CA SER A 130 -0.50 8.00 -14.84
C SER A 130 0.51 9.15 -14.95
N SER A 131 0.33 10.26 -14.23
CA SER A 131 1.31 11.35 -14.20
C SER A 131 2.64 10.94 -13.56
N LYS A 132 2.66 9.88 -12.74
CA LYS A 132 3.87 9.35 -12.09
C LYS A 132 4.68 8.39 -12.97
N MET A 133 4.20 8.11 -14.19
CA MET A 133 4.94 7.30 -15.16
C MET A 133 6.23 7.99 -15.60
N ASP A 134 7.24 7.17 -15.89
CA ASP A 134 8.56 7.56 -16.39
C ASP A 134 9.32 8.53 -15.47
N GLN A 135 8.98 8.53 -14.17
CA GLN A 135 9.66 9.30 -13.13
C GLN A 135 10.45 8.39 -12.19
N ASN A 136 11.62 8.89 -11.76
CA ASN A 136 12.54 8.19 -10.87
C ASN A 136 12.83 9.04 -9.63
N PHE A 137 12.80 8.40 -8.46
CA PHE A 137 13.12 9.01 -7.18
C PHE A 137 14.18 8.19 -6.43
N MET A 138 14.62 8.74 -5.30
CA MET A 138 15.78 8.29 -4.53
C MET A 138 15.74 6.80 -4.12
N CYS A 139 14.59 6.32 -3.64
CA CYS A 139 14.48 4.98 -3.04
C CYS A 139 13.71 4.04 -3.97
N LYS A 140 14.29 2.87 -4.30
CA LYS A 140 13.63 1.87 -5.17
C LYS A 140 12.80 0.88 -4.35
N LEU A 141 11.47 0.97 -4.40
CA LEU A 141 10.57 0.07 -3.68
C LEU A 141 10.56 -1.35 -4.26
N GLY A 142 10.68 -1.49 -5.58
CA GLY A 142 10.64 -2.78 -6.25
C GLY A 142 10.52 -2.65 -7.76
N THR A 143 10.88 -3.71 -8.49
CA THR A 143 10.63 -3.78 -9.93
C THR A 143 9.13 -4.03 -10.17
N ALA A 144 8.68 -4.01 -11.42
CA ALA A 144 7.29 -4.35 -11.74
C ALA A 144 6.88 -5.71 -11.13
N GLN A 145 7.77 -6.70 -11.17
CA GLN A 145 7.56 -8.05 -10.64
C GLN A 145 7.45 -8.13 -9.12
N SER A 146 7.77 -7.05 -8.39
CA SER A 146 7.53 -6.96 -6.94
C SER A 146 6.03 -6.82 -6.61
N PHE A 147 5.19 -6.49 -7.60
CA PHE A 147 3.76 -6.24 -7.45
C PHE A 147 2.95 -7.27 -8.24
N ASN A 148 1.83 -7.71 -7.67
CA ASN A 148 0.89 -8.62 -8.34
C ASN A 148 -0.02 -7.87 -9.31
N HIS A 149 -0.41 -6.65 -8.94
CA HIS A 149 -1.14 -5.76 -9.84
C HIS A 149 -0.57 -4.35 -9.75
N ILE A 150 -0.58 -3.67 -10.89
CA ILE A 150 -0.30 -2.24 -11.02
C ILE A 150 -1.55 -1.61 -11.62
N ILE A 151 -2.14 -0.67 -10.89
CA ILE A 151 -3.43 -0.05 -11.25
C ILE A 151 -3.26 1.46 -11.35
N THR A 152 -3.67 2.00 -12.49
CA THR A 152 -3.79 3.43 -12.77
C THR A 152 -5.21 3.78 -13.23
N GLU A 153 -5.54 5.07 -13.34
CA GLU A 153 -6.79 5.51 -13.95
C GLU A 153 -6.83 5.27 -15.47
N ASN A 154 -5.68 5.03 -16.09
CA ASN A 154 -5.57 4.65 -17.49
C ASN A 154 -5.48 3.12 -17.59
N LYS A 155 -6.59 2.48 -17.95
CA LYS A 155 -6.68 1.01 -18.04
C LYS A 155 -5.63 0.38 -18.97
N GLY A 156 -5.16 1.09 -20.00
CA GLY A 156 -4.11 0.60 -20.91
C GLY A 156 -2.72 0.50 -20.28
N LEU A 157 -2.53 1.04 -19.08
CA LEU A 157 -1.30 0.94 -18.29
C LEU A 157 -1.41 -0.04 -17.12
N ASN A 158 -2.56 -0.68 -16.93
CA ASN A 158 -2.71 -1.66 -15.85
C ASN A 158 -1.96 -2.94 -16.21
N ILE A 159 -1.27 -3.51 -15.22
CA ILE A 159 -0.45 -4.70 -15.39
C ILE A 159 -0.84 -5.71 -14.32
N GLU A 160 -1.16 -6.93 -14.73
CA GLU A 160 -1.29 -8.09 -13.85
C GLU A 160 -0.04 -8.97 -13.99
N LEU A 161 0.55 -9.33 -12.87
CA LEU A 161 1.82 -10.05 -12.79
C LEU A 161 1.71 -11.20 -11.80
N ASN A 162 2.22 -12.36 -12.20
CA ASN A 162 2.46 -13.45 -11.27
C ASN A 162 3.78 -13.16 -10.55
N LYS A 163 3.73 -12.91 -9.23
CA LYS A 163 4.94 -12.77 -8.41
C LYS A 163 5.76 -14.05 -8.60
N LEU A 164 6.99 -13.91 -9.10
CA LEU A 164 8.01 -14.94 -8.88
C LEU A 164 8.33 -14.87 -7.39
N THR A 165 7.93 -15.90 -6.65
CA THR A 165 8.27 -16.05 -5.24
C THR A 165 9.78 -15.96 -5.13
N LYS A 166 10.32 -14.83 -4.64
CA LYS A 166 11.72 -14.78 -4.23
C LYS A 166 11.86 -15.79 -3.10
N GLN A 167 12.42 -16.96 -3.39
CA GLN A 167 13.07 -17.77 -2.37
C GLN A 167 14.01 -16.83 -1.60
N ALA A 168 13.83 -16.82 -0.28
CA ALA A 168 14.73 -16.17 0.63
C ALA A 168 16.15 -16.67 0.36
N ASN A 169 17.00 -15.81 -0.20
CA ASN A 169 18.43 -15.99 -0.24
C ASN A 169 19.04 -14.77 0.45
N LEU A 170 19.17 -14.89 1.77
CA LEU A 170 20.29 -14.54 2.65
C LEU A 170 19.80 -14.41 4.09
#